data_AF-A0A453ELL4-F1
#
_entry.id   AF-A0A453ELL4-F1
#
_cell.length_a   1.000
_cell.length_b   1.000
_cell.length_c   1.000
_cell.angle_alpha   90.00
_cell.angle_beta   90.00
_cell.angle_gamma   90.00
#
_symmetry.space_group_name_H-M   'P 1'
#
loop_
_entity.id
_entity.type
_entity.pdbx_description
1 polymer ?
#
loop_
_entity_poly.entity_id
_entity_poly.type
_entity_poly.pdbx_seq_one_letter_code
_entity_poly.pdbx_strand_id
1 'polypeptide(L)'
;LTAVTMLQVFKNRKMPGRMGGVQRTVKNVWVYQIDPARNLLYLKGQVPGPQGSFLFVKDSIYKKPDRALLPFPTHFSQEGEPEDLEPLIADLGDIDPFMAAD
;
A
#
# COMPACT_ATOMS: atom_id res chain seq x y z
N LEU A 1 -11.06 -10.07 52.25
CA LEU A 1 -9.76 -9.37 52.40
C LEU A 1 -8.80 -10.00 51.39
N THR A 2 -8.37 -9.35 50.31
CA THR A 2 -8.07 -7.92 50.18
C THR A 2 -8.39 -7.46 48.76
N ALA A 3 -9.09 -6.33 48.67
CA ALA A 3 -9.45 -5.64 47.44
C ALA A 3 -8.21 -5.33 46.60
N VAL A 4 -8.24 -5.67 45.31
CA VAL A 4 -7.29 -5.15 44.32
C VAL A 4 -7.52 -3.65 44.26
N THR A 5 -6.59 -2.89 44.82
CA THR A 5 -6.64 -1.45 44.98
C THR A 5 -6.73 -0.77 43.61
N MET A 6 -7.88 -0.19 43.33
CA MET A 6 -8.30 0.45 42.08
C MET A 6 -7.62 1.83 41.86
N LEU A 7 -6.33 1.96 42.21
CA LEU A 7 -5.60 3.23 42.30
C LEU A 7 -4.56 3.45 41.18
N GLN A 8 -4.54 2.60 40.16
CA GLN A 8 -3.52 2.65 39.11
C GLN A 8 -4.14 2.61 37.72
N VAL A 9 -3.62 3.44 36.83
CA VAL A 9 -3.97 3.39 35.41
C VAL A 9 -3.15 2.29 34.73
N PHE A 10 -3.84 1.32 34.12
CA PHE A 10 -3.18 0.29 33.31
C PHE A 10 -2.43 0.92 32.13
N LYS A 11 -1.25 0.37 31.82
CA LYS A 11 -0.47 0.76 30.63
C LYS A 11 -1.32 0.58 29.37
N ASN A 12 -1.10 1.44 28.37
CA ASN A 12 -1.85 1.48 27.10
C ASN A 12 -3.35 1.80 27.23
N ARG A 13 -3.79 2.38 28.36
CA ARG A 13 -5.14 2.96 28.46
C ARG A 13 -5.26 4.13 27.47
N LYS A 14 -6.35 4.15 26.69
CA LYS A 14 -6.67 5.24 25.77
C LYS A 14 -6.87 6.53 26.57
N MET A 15 -6.02 7.51 26.32
CA MET A 15 -5.97 8.83 26.96
C MET A 15 -5.61 9.88 25.89
N PRO A 16 -5.88 11.18 26.11
CA PRO A 16 -5.50 12.22 25.15
C PRO A 16 -3.98 12.23 24.91
N GLY A 17 -3.59 12.48 23.66
CA GLY A 17 -2.20 12.48 23.23
C GLY A 17 -2.06 12.98 21.79
N ARG A 18 -0.82 13.02 21.28
CA ARG A 18 -0.56 13.42 19.89
C ARG A 18 -1.13 12.37 18.93
N MET A 19 -2.00 12.81 18.04
CA MET A 19 -2.52 11.99 16.93
C MET A 19 -1.64 12.21 15.68
N GLY A 20 -1.30 11.13 14.98
CA GLY A 20 -0.50 11.19 13.75
C GLY A 20 1.01 11.18 13.97
N GLY A 21 1.78 11.49 12.91
CA GLY A 21 3.24 11.42 12.92
C GLY A 21 3.82 10.01 13.03
N VAL A 22 2.99 8.99 12.80
CA VAL A 22 3.37 7.57 12.87
C VAL A 22 3.37 6.99 11.46
N GLN A 23 4.39 6.21 11.13
CA GLN A 23 4.41 5.44 9.88
C GLN A 23 3.34 4.36 9.92
N ARG A 24 2.43 4.38 8.94
CA ARG A 24 1.37 3.39 8.76
C ARG A 24 1.48 2.78 7.38
N THR A 25 1.10 1.50 7.27
CA THR A 25 1.06 0.78 6.00
C THR A 25 -0.37 0.33 5.74
N VAL A 26 -0.92 0.73 4.60
CA VAL A 26 -2.17 0.18 4.07
C VAL A 26 -1.81 -1.07 3.27
N LYS A 27 -2.53 -2.16 3.51
CA LYS A 27 -2.29 -3.46 2.84
C LYS A 27 -3.37 -3.71 1.80
N ASN A 28 -3.09 -4.61 0.84
CA ASN A 28 -4.02 -4.99 -0.23
C ASN A 28 -4.49 -3.82 -1.12
N VAL A 29 -3.60 -2.87 -1.39
CA VAL A 29 -3.84 -1.83 -2.40
C VAL A 29 -3.49 -2.41 -3.77
N TRP A 30 -4.36 -2.19 -4.75
CA TRP A 30 -4.18 -2.75 -6.09
C TRP A 30 -3.57 -1.69 -7.01
N VAL A 31 -2.74 -2.14 -7.95
CA VAL A 31 -2.21 -1.28 -9.03
C VAL A 31 -3.25 -1.25 -10.14
N TYR A 32 -3.66 -0.05 -10.56
CA TYR A 32 -4.62 0.14 -11.64
C TYR A 32 -3.93 0.32 -12.98
N GLN A 33 -2.93 1.20 -13.01
CA GLN A 33 -2.22 1.56 -14.24
C GLN A 33 -0.76 1.88 -13.91
N ILE A 34 0.14 1.52 -14.82
CA ILE A 34 1.56 1.88 -14.78
C ILE A 34 1.85 2.65 -16.06
N ASP A 35 2.33 3.89 -15.92
CA ASP A 35 2.81 4.72 -17.02
C ASP A 35 4.34 4.79 -16.93
N PRO A 36 5.06 3.92 -17.67
CA PRO A 36 6.52 3.89 -17.63
C PRO A 36 7.16 5.11 -18.30
N ALA A 37 6.52 5.74 -19.29
CA ALA A 37 7.05 6.94 -19.94
C ALA A 37 7.16 8.11 -18.96
N ARG A 38 6.21 8.23 -18.02
CA ARG A 38 6.19 9.28 -16.99
C ARG A 38 6.69 8.82 -15.62
N ASN A 39 7.05 7.54 -15.48
CA ASN A 39 7.35 6.90 -14.20
C ASN A 39 6.23 7.08 -13.16
N LEU A 40 4.96 7.00 -13.60
CA LEU A 40 3.79 7.14 -12.73
C LEU A 40 3.16 5.79 -12.42
N LEU A 41 2.75 5.64 -11.15
CA LEU A 41 2.05 4.48 -10.64
C LEU A 41 0.68 4.89 -10.12
N TYR A 42 -0.38 4.37 -10.74
CA TYR A 42 -1.75 4.63 -10.33
C TYR A 42 -2.24 3.49 -9.42
N LEU A 43 -2.70 3.85 -8.23
CA LEU A 43 -3.17 2.90 -7.22
C LEU A 43 -4.68 3.03 -7.04
N LYS A 44 -5.37 1.89 -6.95
CA LYS A 44 -6.77 1.80 -6.58
C LYS A 44 -6.87 1.60 -5.07
N GLY A 45 -7.12 2.68 -4.33
CA GLY A 45 -7.31 2.66 -2.88
C GLY A 45 -6.73 3.87 -2.14
N GLN A 46 -6.68 3.77 -0.82
CA GLN A 46 -6.22 4.85 0.07
C GLN A 46 -4.71 4.78 0.34
N VAL A 47 -4.07 5.96 0.35
CA VAL A 47 -2.65 6.14 0.61
C VAL A 47 -2.47 7.00 1.88
N PRO A 48 -1.60 6.60 2.83
CA PRO A 48 -1.40 7.36 4.04
C PRO A 48 -0.56 8.62 3.79
N GLY A 49 -0.96 9.73 4.40
CA GLY A 49 -0.22 11.00 4.35
C GLY A 49 -0.79 12.01 3.34
N PRO A 50 -0.28 13.25 3.37
CA PRO A 50 -0.72 14.29 2.45
C PRO A 50 -0.09 14.13 1.05
N GLN A 51 -0.63 14.84 0.07
CA GLN A 51 -0.07 14.90 -1.29
C GLN A 51 1.37 15.43 -1.27
N GLY A 52 2.25 14.85 -2.10
CA GLY A 52 3.66 15.21 -2.20
C GLY A 52 4.55 14.61 -1.11
N SER A 53 4.00 13.78 -0.22
CA SER A 53 4.80 13.02 0.75
C SER A 53 5.45 11.79 0.12
N PHE A 54 6.57 11.35 0.70
CA PHE A 54 7.25 10.13 0.27
C PHE A 54 6.54 8.89 0.79
N LEU A 55 6.47 7.87 -0.05
CA LEU A 55 5.82 6.59 0.26
C LEU A 55 6.78 5.45 -0.02
N PHE A 56 6.72 4.43 0.83
CA PHE A 56 7.43 3.18 0.62
C PHE A 56 6.47 2.15 0.03
N VAL A 57 6.70 1.76 -1.22
CA VAL A 57 5.94 0.71 -1.91
C VAL A 57 6.75 -0.58 -1.88
N LYS A 58 6.08 -1.68 -1.56
CA LYS A 58 6.65 -3.03 -1.55
C LYS A 58 5.58 -4.03 -1.95
N ASP A 59 6.01 -5.20 -2.40
CA ASP A 59 5.11 -6.29 -2.73
C ASP A 59 4.20 -6.64 -1.55
N SER A 60 2.95 -6.96 -1.88
CA SER A 60 1.97 -7.40 -0.90
C SER A 60 2.41 -8.69 -0.22
N ILE A 61 2.10 -8.81 1.07
CA ILE A 61 2.30 -10.06 1.81
C ILE A 61 1.20 -11.08 1.45
N TYR A 62 -0.01 -10.60 1.17
CA TYR A 62 -1.18 -11.42 0.85
C TYR A 62 -1.42 -11.50 -0.66
N LYS A 63 -2.01 -12.60 -1.13
CA LYS A 63 -2.33 -12.84 -2.56
C LYS A 63 -1.16 -12.54 -3.49
N LYS A 64 0.02 -13.06 -3.14
CA LYS A 64 1.21 -12.88 -3.99
C LYS A 64 0.97 -13.56 -5.34
N PRO A 65 1.25 -12.90 -6.47
CA PRO A 65 1.30 -13.59 -7.75
C PRO A 65 2.43 -14.63 -7.73
N ASP A 66 2.33 -15.61 -8.63
CA ASP A 66 3.35 -16.64 -8.76
C ASP A 66 4.69 -15.98 -9.11
N ARG A 67 5.71 -16.25 -8.30
CA ARG A 67 7.05 -15.63 -8.44
C ARG A 67 7.68 -15.87 -9.80
N ALA A 68 7.33 -16.97 -10.47
CA ALA A 68 7.85 -17.31 -11.79
C ALA A 68 7.39 -16.34 -12.89
N LEU A 69 6.26 -15.67 -12.70
CA LEU A 69 5.73 -14.67 -13.65
C LEU A 69 6.39 -13.30 -13.51
N LEU A 70 7.00 -13.02 -12.35
CA LEU A 70 7.57 -11.72 -12.07
C LEU A 70 9.01 -11.61 -12.59
N PRO A 71 9.43 -10.44 -13.12
CA PRO A 71 10.81 -10.22 -13.51
C PRO A 71 11.71 -10.12 -12.27
N PHE A 72 12.62 -11.08 -12.09
CA PHE A 72 13.66 -11.07 -11.06
C PHE A 72 15.03 -10.80 -11.69
N PRO A 73 15.89 -9.93 -11.12
CA PRO A 73 15.73 -9.16 -9.88
C PRO A 73 14.89 -7.89 -10.00
N THR A 74 14.78 -7.32 -11.20
CA THR A 74 13.94 -6.15 -11.53
C THR A 74 13.68 -6.14 -13.05
N HIS A 75 12.72 -5.34 -13.50
CA HIS A 75 12.57 -5.02 -14.91
C HIS A 75 13.79 -4.23 -15.41
N PHE A 76 14.33 -4.62 -16.58
CA PHE A 76 15.42 -3.93 -17.27
C PHE A 76 14.90 -3.38 -18.59
N SER A 77 15.05 -2.07 -18.81
CA SER A 77 14.81 -1.45 -20.11
C SER A 77 15.92 -1.91 -21.07
N GLN A 78 15.57 -2.67 -22.11
CA GLN A 78 16.53 -3.09 -23.13
C GLN A 78 16.77 -1.93 -24.10
N GLU A 79 18.02 -1.73 -24.53
CA GLU A 79 18.39 -0.69 -25.51
C GLU A 79 17.67 -0.97 -26.84
N GLY A 80 16.61 -0.20 -27.13
CA GLY A 80 15.76 -0.36 -28.33
C GLY A 80 14.25 -0.34 -28.07
N GLU A 81 13.80 -0.36 -26.81
CA GLU A 81 12.39 -0.11 -26.48
C GLU A 81 12.01 1.34 -26.83
N PRO A 82 10.86 1.58 -27.49
CA PRO A 82 10.42 2.92 -27.82
C PRO A 82 10.16 3.73 -26.55
N GLU A 83 10.60 5.00 -26.52
CA GLU A 83 10.37 5.90 -25.37
C GLU A 83 8.86 6.15 -25.14
N ASP A 84 8.04 6.00 -26.18
CA ASP A 84 6.58 6.06 -26.15
C ASP A 84 5.96 4.72 -25.71
N LEU A 85 6.28 4.30 -24.49
CA LEU A 85 5.68 3.10 -23.91
C LEU A 85 4.19 3.36 -23.58
N GLU A 86 3.32 2.51 -24.11
CA GLU A 86 1.90 2.55 -23.78
C GLU A 86 1.68 2.25 -22.29
N PRO A 87 0.72 2.94 -21.65
CA PRO A 87 0.45 2.70 -20.24
C PRO A 87 -0.18 1.32 -20.04
N LEU A 88 0.41 0.52 -19.17
CA LEU A 88 -0.07 -0.81 -18.82
C LEU A 88 -1.25 -0.67 -17.88
N ILE A 89 -2.45 -1.00 -18.35
CA ILE A 89 -3.68 -1.02 -17.56
C ILE A 89 -3.88 -2.45 -17.07
N ALA A 90 -4.12 -2.61 -15.77
CA ALA A 90 -4.45 -3.90 -15.21
C ALA A 90 -5.92 -4.23 -15.49
N ASP A 91 -6.19 -5.49 -15.85
CA ASP A 91 -7.55 -6.04 -16.01
C ASP A 91 -8.22 -6.19 -14.63
N LEU A 92 -8.49 -5.07 -13.99
CA LEU A 92 -9.21 -5.00 -12.73
C LEU A 92 -10.70 -5.05 -13.00
N GLY A 93 -11.40 -5.96 -12.34
CA GLY A 93 -12.86 -5.90 -12.29
C GLY A 93 -13.35 -4.55 -11.74
N ASP A 94 -14.57 -4.18 -12.13
CA ASP A 94 -15.14 -2.86 -11.84
C ASP A 94 -15.22 -2.56 -10.33
N ILE A 95 -15.40 -3.59 -9.52
CA ILE A 95 -15.65 -3.46 -8.08
C ILE A 95 -14.36 -3.22 -7.30
N ASP A 96 -14.38 -2.19 -6.44
CA ASP A 96 -13.31 -1.92 -5.49
C ASP A 96 -13.16 -3.09 -4.50
N PRO A 97 -11.94 -3.62 -4.28
CA PRO A 97 -11.71 -4.72 -3.34
C PRO A 97 -12.12 -4.38 -1.90
N PHE A 98 -12.17 -3.09 -1.57
CA PHE A 98 -12.61 -2.61 -0.26
C PHE A 98 -14.14 -2.56 -0.13
N MET A 99 -14.87 -2.44 -1.24
CA MET A 99 -16.34 -2.42 -1.26
C MET A 99 -16.95 -3.82 -1.37
N ALA A 100 -16.17 -4.83 -1.80
CA ALA A 100 -16.63 -6.21 -1.95
C ALA A 100 -16.63 -7.04 -0.66
N ALA A 101 -16.28 -6.44 0.49
CA ALA A 101 -16.02 -7.14 1.75
C ALA A 101 -17.10 -6.95 2.84
N ASP A 102 -18.26 -6.37 2.50
CA ASP A 102 -19.46 -6.31 3.36
C ASP A 102 -20.47 -7.42 3.02
#